data_AF-A0AB39JAG9-F1
#
_entry.id   AF-A0AB39JAG9-F1
#
_cell.length_a   1.000
_cell.length_b   1.000
_cell.length_c   1.000
_cell.angle_alpha   90.00
_cell.angle_beta   90.00
_cell.angle_gamma   90.00
#
_symmetry.space_group_name_H-M   'P 1'
#
loop_
_entity.id
_entity.type
_entity.pdbx_description
1 polymer ?
#
loop_
_entity_poly.entity_id
_entity_poly.type
_entity_poly.pdbx_seq_one_letter_code
_entity_poly.pdbx_strand_id
1 'polypeptide(L)'
;MSGLIASQEVGNMLNTWNLAIQKGDLSAAIEMQDDIDRAIDLMEENQDILLYYQLLSFRLKLKLQNISRNLDKPFFQRNAPDEKEEKTNKLMSYYFYFYNGIYHDYLQDYDKALSYFRIAEKKLAYVDDEIEKAEFHYKIAVLFYDLKMTFLSKYHAQIACDTFNAHETYIKRQINCRMLHALNLIDQFEYDKARALFSEAENMIESINDNHLIIHLYYNMGFLESKKENLEEASALFRRTLSYKEIENQDLLKLRCLYELSRIEISSKSNDAIEWIDLGISLSEQVNHNVFQIKFKLLKELLYEKNQSQLNNINNLCLELEEKRVWVDLEEILVDVAKYLEGRGLLKQSLNYYKRALLASQYVGKGVN
;
A
#
# COMPACT_ATOMS: atom_id res chain seq x y z
N MET A 1 20.65 -29.92 -31.31
CA MET A 1 21.14 -28.64 -30.80
C MET A 1 20.17 -27.57 -31.27
N SER A 2 19.15 -27.25 -30.47
CA SER A 2 18.35 -26.04 -30.70
C SER A 2 19.28 -24.86 -30.46
N GLY A 3 19.47 -24.01 -31.47
CA GLY A 3 20.31 -22.82 -31.33
C GLY A 3 19.75 -21.92 -30.24
N LEU A 4 20.64 -21.38 -29.40
CA LEU A 4 20.27 -20.33 -28.46
C LEU A 4 19.73 -19.12 -29.24
N ILE A 5 18.70 -18.46 -28.69
CA ILE A 5 18.13 -17.24 -29.26
C ILE A 5 19.10 -16.09 -28.99
N ALA A 6 19.34 -15.24 -29.99
CA ALA A 6 20.21 -14.09 -29.83
C ALA A 6 19.60 -13.09 -28.83
N SER A 7 20.42 -12.58 -27.91
CA SER A 7 19.95 -11.69 -26.84
C SER A 7 19.34 -10.38 -27.37
N GLN A 8 19.76 -9.94 -28.56
CA GLN A 8 19.18 -8.79 -29.26
C GLN A 8 17.75 -9.04 -29.76
N GLU A 9 17.43 -10.27 -30.19
CA GLU A 9 16.07 -10.64 -30.60
C GLU A 9 15.12 -10.62 -29.38
N VAL A 10 15.56 -11.19 -28.26
CA VAL A 10 14.83 -11.13 -26.99
C VAL A 10 14.68 -9.67 -26.52
N GLY A 11 15.72 -8.83 -26.67
CA GLY A 11 15.64 -7.41 -26.37
C GLY A 11 14.57 -6.66 -27.18
N ASN A 12 14.38 -7.00 -28.46
CA ASN A 12 13.31 -6.42 -29.28
C ASN A 12 11.91 -6.87 -28.82
N MET A 13 11.77 -8.13 -28.40
CA MET A 13 10.53 -8.63 -27.80
C MET A 13 10.21 -7.86 -26.51
N LEU A 14 11.20 -7.67 -25.63
CA LEU A 14 11.04 -6.88 -24.40
C LEU A 14 10.69 -5.42 -24.67
N ASN A 15 11.28 -4.79 -25.68
CA ASN A 15 10.90 -3.42 -26.08
C ASN A 15 9.43 -3.34 -26.53
N THR A 16 8.98 -4.32 -27.31
CA THR A 16 7.58 -4.40 -27.76
C THR A 16 6.64 -4.64 -26.58
N TRP A 17 7.04 -5.51 -25.66
CA TRP A 17 6.30 -5.78 -24.42
C TRP A 17 6.21 -4.54 -23.53
N ASN A 18 7.32 -3.81 -23.37
CA ASN A 18 7.33 -2.55 -22.64
C ASN A 18 6.37 -1.52 -23.24
N LEU A 19 6.29 -1.41 -24.58
CA LEU A 19 5.33 -0.54 -25.25
C LEU A 19 3.87 -0.96 -24.97
N ALA A 20 3.56 -2.25 -25.01
CA ALA A 20 2.23 -2.77 -24.68
C ALA A 20 1.86 -2.44 -23.22
N ILE A 21 2.79 -2.70 -22.28
CA ILE A 21 2.64 -2.36 -20.87
C ILE A 21 2.43 -0.85 -20.70
N GLN A 22 3.21 0.00 -21.37
CA GLN A 22 3.08 1.46 -21.30
C GLN A 22 1.72 1.96 -21.79
N LYS A 23 1.24 1.44 -22.92
CA LYS A 23 -0.08 1.78 -23.50
C LYS A 23 -1.27 1.28 -22.69
N GLY A 24 -1.03 0.44 -21.68
CA GLY A 24 -2.09 -0.12 -20.84
C GLY A 24 -2.87 -1.25 -21.50
N ASP A 25 -2.36 -1.81 -22.60
CA ASP A 25 -2.93 -3.00 -23.22
C ASP A 25 -2.49 -4.25 -22.45
N LEU A 26 -3.15 -4.48 -21.31
CA LEU A 26 -2.81 -5.56 -20.39
C LEU A 26 -3.09 -6.93 -20.98
N SER A 27 -4.10 -7.05 -21.85
CA SER A 27 -4.40 -8.31 -22.55
C SER A 27 -3.26 -8.70 -23.47
N ALA A 28 -2.81 -7.79 -24.35
CA ALA A 28 -1.66 -8.05 -25.21
C ALA A 28 -0.38 -8.31 -24.38
N ALA A 29 -0.16 -7.55 -23.30
CA ALA A 29 1.01 -7.75 -22.45
C ALA A 29 1.01 -9.12 -21.75
N ILE A 30 -0.15 -9.66 -21.37
CA ILE A 30 -0.27 -11.02 -20.80
C ILE A 30 -0.04 -12.07 -21.88
N GLU A 31 -0.64 -11.91 -23.07
CA GLU A 31 -0.47 -12.85 -24.18
C GLU A 31 0.99 -12.99 -24.62
N MET A 32 1.73 -11.88 -24.62
CA MET A 32 3.16 -11.88 -24.95
C MET A 32 4.05 -12.56 -23.89
N GLN A 33 3.55 -12.76 -22.66
CA GLN A 33 4.37 -13.19 -21.54
C GLN A 33 4.92 -14.61 -21.72
N ASP A 34 4.09 -15.56 -22.14
CA ASP A 34 4.50 -16.97 -22.33
C ASP A 34 5.56 -17.12 -23.43
N ASP A 35 5.50 -16.28 -24.46
CA ASP A 35 6.50 -16.24 -25.54
C ASP A 35 7.82 -15.66 -25.05
N ILE A 36 7.77 -14.60 -24.25
CA ILE A 36 8.96 -13.96 -23.66
C ILE A 36 9.62 -14.88 -22.63
N ASP A 37 8.84 -15.54 -21.77
CA ASP A 37 9.36 -16.45 -20.75
C ASP A 37 10.13 -17.60 -21.42
N ARG A 38 9.55 -18.19 -22.48
CA ARG A 38 10.24 -19.20 -23.30
C ARG A 38 11.48 -18.65 -24.00
N ALA A 39 11.43 -17.41 -24.51
CA ALA A 39 12.56 -16.80 -25.18
C ALA A 39 13.72 -16.54 -24.21
N ILE A 40 13.43 -16.16 -22.96
CA ILE A 40 14.40 -15.95 -21.89
C ILE A 40 15.10 -17.26 -21.50
N ASP A 41 14.34 -18.37 -21.37
CA ASP A 41 14.90 -19.69 -21.03
C ASP A 41 15.85 -20.24 -22.12
N LEU A 42 15.64 -19.81 -23.37
CA LEU A 42 16.40 -20.27 -24.55
C LEU A 42 17.41 -19.23 -25.07
N MET A 43 17.54 -18.09 -24.39
CA MET A 43 18.44 -17.00 -24.78
C MET A 43 19.90 -17.36 -24.49
N GLU A 44 20.82 -16.87 -25.31
CA GLU A 44 22.23 -16.78 -24.91
C GLU A 44 22.39 -15.96 -23.62
N GLU A 45 23.41 -16.26 -22.81
CA GLU A 45 23.59 -15.58 -21.52
C GLU A 45 23.80 -14.06 -21.70
N ASN A 46 22.78 -13.28 -21.35
CA ASN A 46 22.86 -11.83 -21.34
C ASN A 46 22.18 -11.29 -20.07
N GLN A 47 23.02 -10.74 -19.19
CA GLN A 47 22.61 -10.33 -17.84
C GLN A 47 21.74 -9.07 -17.84
N ASP A 48 21.95 -8.16 -18.80
CA ASP A 48 21.22 -6.90 -18.90
C ASP A 48 19.82 -7.14 -19.47
N ILE A 49 19.69 -8.03 -20.47
CA ILE A 49 18.39 -8.45 -21.00
C ILE A 49 17.56 -9.17 -19.93
N LEU A 50 18.20 -10.02 -19.12
CA LEU A 50 17.52 -10.68 -17.99
C LEU A 50 17.02 -9.67 -16.95
N LEU A 51 17.84 -8.66 -16.61
CA LEU A 51 17.42 -7.59 -15.71
C LEU A 51 16.25 -6.79 -16.32
N TYR A 52 16.33 -6.42 -17.60
CA TYR A 52 15.27 -5.68 -18.27
C TYR A 52 13.94 -6.47 -18.26
N TYR A 53 13.99 -7.77 -18.54
CA TYR A 53 12.85 -8.67 -18.40
C TYR A 53 12.28 -8.67 -16.97
N GLN A 54 13.13 -8.80 -15.93
CA GLN A 54 12.66 -8.76 -14.55
C GLN A 54 11.96 -7.43 -14.22
N LEU A 55 12.51 -6.30 -14.67
CA LEU A 55 11.90 -4.98 -14.46
C LEU A 55 10.52 -4.87 -15.13
N LEU A 56 10.39 -5.35 -16.37
CA LEU A 56 9.11 -5.35 -17.09
C LEU A 56 8.09 -6.33 -16.50
N SER A 57 8.53 -7.52 -16.09
CA SER A 57 7.70 -8.50 -15.40
C SER A 57 7.17 -7.95 -14.09
N PHE A 58 8.00 -7.26 -13.31
CA PHE A 58 7.54 -6.57 -12.10
C PHE A 58 6.51 -5.51 -12.43
N ARG A 59 6.79 -4.65 -13.43
CA ARG A 59 5.88 -3.59 -13.87
C ARG A 59 4.51 -4.15 -14.26
N LEU A 60 4.45 -5.26 -15.01
CA LEU A 60 3.20 -5.91 -15.37
C LEU A 60 2.47 -6.43 -14.12
N LYS A 61 3.17 -7.09 -13.19
CA LYS A 61 2.59 -7.55 -11.92
C LYS A 61 2.03 -6.40 -11.08
N LEU A 62 2.71 -5.24 -11.03
CA LEU A 62 2.20 -4.04 -10.39
C LEU A 62 0.88 -3.59 -11.02
N LYS A 63 0.82 -3.54 -12.37
CA LYS A 63 -0.39 -3.12 -13.10
C LYS A 63 -1.56 -4.08 -12.89
N LEU A 64 -1.28 -5.38 -12.80
CA LEU A 64 -2.28 -6.41 -12.53
C LEU A 64 -2.66 -6.51 -11.04
N GLN A 65 -1.99 -5.76 -10.17
CA GLN A 65 -2.20 -5.77 -8.71
C GLN A 65 -2.02 -7.17 -8.08
N ASN A 66 -1.25 -8.04 -8.74
CA ASN A 66 -1.06 -9.46 -8.38
C ASN A 66 0.22 -9.71 -7.56
N ILE A 67 0.75 -8.68 -6.89
CA ILE A 67 2.01 -8.79 -6.13
C ILE A 67 1.87 -9.73 -4.93
N SER A 68 0.65 -9.86 -4.38
CA SER A 68 0.37 -10.64 -3.17
C SER A 68 0.63 -12.14 -3.29
N ARG A 69 0.60 -12.70 -4.50
CA ARG A 69 0.54 -14.16 -4.68
C ARG A 69 1.89 -14.86 -4.86
N ASN A 70 3.02 -14.15 -4.92
CA ASN A 70 4.33 -14.75 -5.24
C ASN A 70 5.53 -13.94 -4.68
N LEU A 71 5.70 -13.89 -3.35
CA LEU A 71 6.78 -13.12 -2.69
C LEU A 71 7.88 -13.96 -2.05
N ASP A 72 7.81 -15.29 -2.18
CA ASP A 72 8.69 -16.23 -1.46
C ASP A 72 10.17 -16.18 -1.90
N LYS A 73 10.52 -15.32 -2.86
CA LYS A 73 11.89 -15.08 -3.31
C LYS A 73 12.13 -13.58 -3.54
N PRO A 74 13.36 -13.08 -3.33
CA PRO A 74 13.72 -11.72 -3.73
C PRO A 74 13.42 -11.56 -5.22
N PHE A 75 12.60 -10.56 -5.55
CA PHE A 75 12.15 -10.35 -6.92
C PHE A 75 13.32 -10.02 -7.85
N PHE A 76 14.30 -9.27 -7.33
CA PHE A 76 15.53 -8.91 -8.04
C PHE A 76 16.70 -9.71 -7.47
N GLN A 77 17.30 -10.58 -8.29
CA GLN A 77 18.37 -11.50 -7.85
C GLN A 77 19.78 -10.93 -8.07
N ARG A 78 19.91 -9.68 -8.55
CA ARG A 78 21.18 -9.03 -8.90
C ARG A 78 21.22 -7.57 -8.49
N ASN A 79 22.43 -7.00 -8.52
CA ASN A 79 22.70 -5.58 -8.28
C ASN A 79 22.25 -4.72 -9.48
N ALA A 80 22.17 -3.40 -9.25
CA ALA A 80 21.93 -2.42 -10.30
C ALA A 80 22.99 -2.50 -11.43
N PRO A 81 22.61 -2.16 -12.68
CA PRO A 81 23.52 -2.24 -13.83
C PRO A 81 24.65 -1.20 -13.75
N ASP A 82 25.80 -1.46 -14.41
CA ASP A 82 26.92 -0.50 -14.47
C ASP A 82 26.52 0.73 -15.32
N GLU A 83 26.67 1.92 -14.74
CA GLU A 83 26.17 3.20 -15.28
C GLU A 83 27.19 3.94 -16.14
N LYS A 84 28.33 3.30 -16.45
CA LYS A 84 29.56 3.95 -16.92
C LYS A 84 29.51 4.76 -18.21
N GLU A 85 28.40 4.81 -18.97
CA GLU A 85 28.09 5.97 -19.83
C GLU A 85 26.73 5.88 -20.57
N GLU A 86 26.12 4.71 -20.70
CA GLU A 86 24.89 4.55 -21.49
C GLU A 86 23.62 5.08 -20.79
N LYS A 87 22.84 5.91 -21.51
CA LYS A 87 21.53 6.40 -21.05
C LYS A 87 20.58 5.26 -20.69
N THR A 88 20.62 4.17 -21.45
CA THR A 88 19.82 2.96 -21.23
C THR A 88 20.12 2.33 -19.87
N ASN A 89 21.39 2.18 -19.51
CA ASN A 89 21.79 1.63 -18.21
C ASN A 89 21.37 2.53 -17.04
N LYS A 90 21.43 3.85 -17.22
CA LYS A 90 20.96 4.81 -16.21
C LYS A 90 19.44 4.74 -15.99
N LEU A 91 18.67 4.56 -17.06
CA LEU A 91 17.22 4.36 -16.98
C LEU A 91 16.86 3.00 -16.37
N MET A 92 17.55 1.92 -16.75
CA MET A 92 17.39 0.60 -16.12
C MET A 92 17.75 0.64 -14.64
N SER A 93 18.80 1.37 -14.27
CA SER A 93 19.17 1.61 -12.87
C SER A 93 18.05 2.35 -12.12
N TYR A 94 17.47 3.42 -12.69
CA TYR A 94 16.30 4.07 -12.11
C TYR A 94 15.17 3.07 -11.81
N TYR A 95 14.77 2.27 -12.81
CA TYR A 95 13.69 1.29 -12.63
C TYR A 95 14.04 0.23 -11.60
N PHE A 96 15.30 -0.24 -11.56
CA PHE A 96 15.78 -1.17 -10.56
C PHE A 96 15.57 -0.63 -9.15
N TYR A 97 16.05 0.58 -8.87
CA TYR A 97 15.88 1.18 -7.54
C TYR A 97 14.40 1.49 -7.25
N PHE A 98 13.64 2.01 -8.21
CA PHE A 98 12.23 2.32 -8.01
C PHE A 98 11.40 1.08 -7.66
N TYR A 99 11.54 0.00 -8.43
CA TYR A 99 10.78 -1.22 -8.21
C TYR A 99 11.24 -2.02 -6.98
N ASN A 100 12.52 -2.00 -6.64
CA ASN A 100 12.97 -2.51 -5.33
C ASN A 100 12.35 -1.71 -4.18
N GLY A 101 12.22 -0.39 -4.34
CA GLY A 101 11.50 0.45 -3.38
C GLY A 101 10.06 -0.01 -3.18
N ILE A 102 9.32 -0.22 -4.27
CA ILE A 102 7.92 -0.71 -4.22
C ILE A 102 7.85 -2.13 -3.62
N TYR A 103 8.78 -3.01 -3.97
CA TYR A 103 8.82 -4.37 -3.45
C TYR A 103 9.04 -4.38 -1.92
N HIS A 104 10.01 -3.62 -1.43
CA HIS A 104 10.27 -3.52 0.01
C HIS A 104 9.16 -2.78 0.77
N ASP A 105 8.50 -1.81 0.15
CA ASP A 105 7.30 -1.18 0.67
C ASP A 105 6.16 -2.21 0.85
N TYR A 106 5.95 -3.09 -0.15
CA TYR A 106 4.99 -4.18 -0.03
C TYR A 106 5.32 -5.14 1.12
N LEU A 107 6.61 -5.43 1.33
CA LEU A 107 7.10 -6.23 2.46
C LEU A 107 7.05 -5.49 3.82
N GLN A 108 6.61 -4.23 3.85
CA GLN A 108 6.61 -3.35 5.02
C GLN A 108 8.02 -3.11 5.61
N ASP A 109 9.06 -3.29 4.78
CA ASP A 109 10.44 -2.92 5.08
C ASP A 109 10.67 -1.47 4.61
N TYR A 110 10.05 -0.52 5.34
CA TYR A 110 10.03 0.89 4.97
C TYR A 110 11.43 1.51 4.94
N ASP A 111 12.37 1.01 5.75
CA ASP A 111 13.75 1.49 5.77
C ASP A 111 14.46 1.18 4.45
N LYS A 112 14.35 -0.07 3.97
CA LYS A 112 14.87 -0.43 2.65
C LYS A 112 14.11 0.32 1.56
N ALA A 113 12.78 0.38 1.63
CA ALA A 113 11.97 1.08 0.65
C ALA A 113 12.43 2.53 0.45
N LEU A 114 12.56 3.30 1.55
CA LEU A 114 13.04 4.68 1.53
C LEU A 114 14.47 4.79 0.98
N SER A 115 15.36 3.85 1.33
CA SER A 115 16.73 3.84 0.81
C SER A 115 16.78 3.67 -0.72
N TYR A 116 15.96 2.76 -1.24
CA TYR A 116 15.81 2.49 -2.67
C TYR A 116 15.19 3.69 -3.39
N PHE A 117 14.09 4.22 -2.86
CA PHE A 117 13.43 5.40 -3.40
C PHE A 117 14.32 6.63 -3.46
N ARG A 118 15.15 6.88 -2.43
CA ARG A 118 16.12 7.98 -2.44
C ARG A 118 17.17 7.84 -3.55
N ILE A 119 17.57 6.61 -3.88
CA ILE A 119 18.51 6.37 -4.98
C ILE A 119 17.79 6.55 -6.32
N ALA A 120 16.57 6.05 -6.45
CA ALA A 120 15.73 6.24 -7.64
C ALA A 120 15.48 7.73 -7.93
N GLU A 121 15.18 8.53 -6.91
CA GLU A 121 14.95 9.98 -7.05
C GLU A 121 16.16 10.70 -7.66
N LYS A 122 17.39 10.37 -7.23
CA LYS A 122 18.62 10.94 -7.80
C LYS A 122 18.81 10.60 -9.27
N LYS A 123 18.15 9.54 -9.74
CA LYS A 123 18.21 9.05 -11.13
C LYS A 123 17.00 9.52 -11.95
N LEU A 124 16.05 10.21 -11.35
CA LEU A 124 14.84 10.71 -12.02
C LEU A 124 15.16 11.70 -13.16
N ALA A 125 16.31 12.37 -13.09
CA ALA A 125 16.83 13.22 -14.17
C ALA A 125 17.10 12.48 -15.49
N TYR A 126 17.24 11.15 -15.46
CA TYR A 126 17.44 10.32 -16.64
C TYR A 126 16.13 9.81 -17.27
N VAL A 127 15.00 10.02 -16.60
CA VAL A 127 13.67 9.69 -17.11
C VAL A 127 13.21 10.87 -17.98
N ASP A 128 12.92 10.63 -19.25
CA ASP A 128 12.42 11.70 -20.14
C ASP A 128 10.90 11.90 -19.95
N ASP A 129 10.16 10.80 -19.82
CA ASP A 129 8.70 10.78 -19.71
C ASP A 129 8.20 11.43 -18.42
N GLU A 130 7.40 12.49 -18.55
CA GLU A 130 6.82 13.22 -17.42
C GLU A 130 5.78 12.40 -16.66
N ILE A 131 5.07 11.48 -17.34
CA ILE A 131 4.12 10.57 -16.70
C ILE A 131 4.85 9.63 -15.76
N GLU A 132 5.97 9.06 -16.20
CA GLU A 132 6.78 8.16 -15.36
C GLU A 132 7.35 8.89 -14.13
N LYS A 133 7.70 10.19 -14.27
CA LYS A 133 8.05 11.03 -13.12
C LYS A 133 6.85 11.24 -12.19
N ALA A 134 5.67 11.51 -12.73
CA ALA A 134 4.46 11.67 -11.93
C ALA A 134 4.09 10.39 -11.17
N GLU A 135 4.27 9.21 -11.78
CA GLU A 135 4.11 7.91 -11.13
C GLU A 135 5.08 7.71 -9.96
N PHE A 136 6.35 8.11 -10.15
CA PHE A 136 7.33 8.14 -9.06
C PHE A 136 6.85 9.02 -7.90
N HIS A 137 6.52 10.28 -8.18
CA HIS A 137 6.07 11.22 -7.16
C HIS A 137 4.80 10.74 -6.47
N TYR A 138 3.83 10.19 -7.20
CA TYR A 138 2.62 9.62 -6.62
C TYR A 138 2.94 8.48 -5.64
N LYS A 139 3.83 7.55 -6.03
CA LYS A 139 4.19 6.42 -5.17
C LYS A 139 4.91 6.87 -3.90
N ILE A 140 5.82 7.83 -4.00
CA ILE A 140 6.50 8.44 -2.85
C ILE A 140 5.50 9.17 -1.95
N ALA A 141 4.53 9.87 -2.53
CA ALA A 141 3.49 10.55 -1.77
C ALA A 141 2.64 9.59 -0.96
N VAL A 142 2.27 8.43 -1.53
CA VAL A 142 1.55 7.36 -0.80
C VAL A 142 2.39 6.81 0.35
N LEU A 143 3.67 6.49 0.12
CA LEU A 143 4.56 6.02 1.20
C LEU A 143 4.68 7.05 2.33
N PHE A 144 4.90 8.33 2.00
CA PHE A 144 4.98 9.37 3.01
C PHE A 144 3.67 9.59 3.75
N TYR A 145 2.52 9.36 3.10
CA TYR A 145 1.23 9.36 3.79
C TYR A 145 1.15 8.19 4.79
N ASP A 146 1.48 6.98 4.36
CA ASP A 146 1.45 5.77 5.21
C ASP A 146 2.39 5.90 6.43
N LEU A 147 3.47 6.69 6.31
CA LEU A 147 4.41 7.00 7.39
C LEU A 147 4.01 8.23 8.24
N LYS A 148 2.84 8.85 8.00
CA LYS A 148 2.39 10.13 8.62
C LYS A 148 3.40 11.28 8.45
N MET A 149 4.12 11.30 7.33
CA MET A 149 4.96 12.43 6.89
C MET A 149 4.15 13.37 5.99
N THR A 150 3.03 13.88 6.51
CA THR A 150 1.96 14.57 5.74
C THR A 150 2.48 15.71 4.86
N PHE A 151 3.43 16.53 5.34
CA PHE A 151 3.99 17.62 4.51
C PHE A 151 4.71 17.10 3.26
N LEU A 152 5.54 16.05 3.39
CA LEU A 152 6.24 15.46 2.25
C LEU A 152 5.27 14.74 1.32
N SER A 153 4.26 14.06 1.88
CA SER A 153 3.21 13.44 1.08
C SER A 153 2.50 14.47 0.21
N LYS A 154 2.05 15.59 0.79
CA LYS A 154 1.42 16.69 0.03
C LYS A 154 2.33 17.25 -1.06
N TYR A 155 3.61 17.47 -0.76
CA TYR A 155 4.57 18.00 -1.73
C TYR A 155 4.70 17.09 -2.96
N HIS A 156 4.94 15.79 -2.75
CA HIS A 156 5.04 14.84 -3.86
C HIS A 156 3.69 14.61 -4.56
N ALA A 157 2.58 14.58 -3.82
CA ALA A 157 1.24 14.44 -4.38
C ALA A 157 0.91 15.60 -5.31
N GLN A 158 1.28 16.82 -4.96
CA GLN A 158 1.04 18.00 -5.79
C GLN A 158 1.77 17.88 -7.13
N ILE A 159 3.06 17.50 -7.13
CA ILE A 159 3.85 17.31 -8.35
C ILE A 159 3.17 16.30 -9.29
N ALA A 160 2.76 15.15 -8.75
CA ALA A 160 2.07 14.14 -9.53
C ALA A 160 0.72 14.62 -10.06
N CYS A 161 -0.06 15.30 -9.22
CA CYS A 161 -1.39 15.81 -9.55
C CYS A 161 -1.33 16.84 -10.69
N ASP A 162 -0.36 17.76 -10.64
CA ASP A 162 -0.18 18.79 -11.66
C ASP A 162 0.10 18.16 -13.04
N THR A 163 0.99 17.16 -13.09
CA THR A 163 1.24 16.43 -14.33
C THR A 163 0.00 15.65 -14.79
N PHE A 164 -0.64 14.85 -13.94
CA PHE A 164 -1.79 14.03 -14.37
C PHE A 164 -3.00 14.87 -14.80
N ASN A 165 -3.25 16.02 -14.17
CA ASN A 165 -4.33 16.92 -14.58
C ASN A 165 -4.07 17.59 -15.94
N ALA A 166 -2.82 17.67 -16.38
CA ALA A 166 -2.48 18.15 -17.72
C ALA A 166 -2.78 17.12 -18.83
N HIS A 167 -3.08 15.85 -18.49
CA HIS A 167 -3.34 14.78 -19.44
C HIS A 167 -4.70 14.10 -19.20
N GLU A 168 -5.69 14.37 -20.06
CA GLU A 168 -7.07 13.86 -19.92
C GLU A 168 -7.16 12.32 -19.89
N THR A 169 -6.25 11.61 -20.56
CA THR A 169 -6.22 10.14 -20.61
C THR A 169 -5.87 9.49 -19.27
N TYR A 170 -5.41 10.27 -18.27
CA TYR A 170 -4.98 9.78 -16.95
C TYR A 170 -6.03 10.00 -15.86
N ILE A 171 -7.32 10.01 -16.20
CA ILE A 171 -8.44 10.24 -15.27
C ILE A 171 -8.37 9.40 -13.98
N LYS A 172 -7.99 8.11 -14.07
CA LYS A 172 -7.82 7.26 -12.88
C LYS A 172 -6.75 7.79 -11.92
N ARG A 173 -5.64 8.31 -12.45
CA ARG A 173 -4.58 8.93 -11.63
C ARG A 173 -5.00 10.29 -11.07
N GLN A 174 -5.76 11.07 -11.83
CA GLN A 174 -6.36 12.30 -11.34
C GLN A 174 -7.31 12.06 -10.15
N ILE A 175 -8.12 11.00 -10.19
CA ILE A 175 -8.98 10.55 -9.07
C ILE A 175 -8.13 10.14 -7.87
N ASN A 176 -7.13 9.29 -8.09
CA ASN A 176 -6.21 8.83 -7.04
C ASN A 176 -5.48 9.99 -6.34
N CYS A 177 -5.02 11.00 -7.09
CA CYS A 177 -4.38 12.19 -6.52
C CYS A 177 -5.34 13.00 -5.64
N ARG A 178 -6.61 13.14 -6.05
CA ARG A 178 -7.64 13.80 -5.24
C ARG A 178 -7.92 13.05 -3.95
N MET A 179 -8.04 11.72 -4.01
CA MET A 179 -8.21 10.89 -2.82
C MET A 179 -7.01 11.02 -1.87
N LEU A 180 -5.77 10.98 -2.39
CA LEU A 180 -4.57 11.14 -1.57
C LEU A 180 -4.48 12.54 -0.95
N HIS A 181 -4.88 13.58 -1.67
CA HIS A 181 -4.95 14.94 -1.13
C HIS A 181 -5.99 15.03 -0.01
N ALA A 182 -7.17 14.44 -0.21
CA ALA A 182 -8.20 14.37 0.82
C ALA A 182 -7.70 13.66 2.09
N LEU A 183 -7.01 12.52 1.95
CA LEU A 183 -6.40 11.80 3.07
C LEU A 183 -5.37 12.66 3.84
N ASN A 184 -4.51 13.40 3.13
CA ASN A 184 -3.59 14.35 3.76
C ASN A 184 -4.32 15.49 4.50
N LEU A 185 -5.49 15.91 4.03
CA LEU A 185 -6.31 16.91 4.73
C LEU A 185 -6.96 16.34 6.00
N ILE A 186 -7.26 15.04 6.04
CA ILE A 186 -7.72 14.35 7.25
C ILE A 186 -6.66 14.42 8.36
N ASP A 187 -5.39 14.15 8.03
CA ASP A 187 -4.25 14.28 8.97
C ASP A 187 -4.10 15.71 9.52
N GLN A 188 -4.58 16.70 8.76
CA GLN A 188 -4.57 18.11 9.14
C GLN A 188 -5.86 18.57 9.81
N PHE A 189 -6.79 17.65 10.11
CA PHE A 189 -8.12 17.93 10.66
C PHE A 189 -9.00 18.83 9.76
N GLU A 190 -8.65 18.97 8.47
CA GLU A 190 -9.39 19.77 7.49
C GLU A 190 -10.50 18.94 6.81
N TYR A 191 -11.40 18.39 7.63
CA TYR A 191 -12.38 17.37 7.23
C TYR A 191 -13.36 17.83 6.14
N ASP A 192 -13.82 19.08 6.17
CA ASP A 192 -14.77 19.59 5.17
C ASP A 192 -14.14 19.70 3.77
N LYS A 193 -12.86 20.08 3.71
CA LYS A 193 -12.11 20.12 2.45
C LYS A 193 -11.81 18.70 1.94
N ALA A 194 -11.48 17.78 2.84
CA ALA A 194 -11.32 16.37 2.48
C ALA A 194 -12.61 15.80 1.88
N ARG A 195 -13.77 16.08 2.49
CA ARG A 195 -15.08 15.67 1.97
C ARG A 195 -15.35 16.23 0.57
N ALA A 196 -15.07 17.52 0.34
CA ALA A 196 -15.27 18.14 -0.97
C ALA A 196 -14.45 17.42 -2.07
N LEU A 197 -13.19 17.09 -1.79
CA LEU A 197 -12.35 16.33 -2.73
C LEU A 197 -12.83 14.90 -2.96
N PHE A 198 -13.38 14.23 -1.93
CA PHE A 198 -14.01 12.92 -2.12
C PHE A 198 -15.26 13.01 -2.99
N SER A 199 -16.10 14.04 -2.82
CA SER A 199 -17.26 14.26 -3.70
C SER A 199 -16.86 14.55 -5.15
N GLU A 200 -15.78 15.31 -5.37
CA GLU A 200 -15.22 15.48 -6.72
C GLU A 200 -14.75 14.15 -7.31
N ALA A 201 -14.02 13.35 -6.52
CA ALA A 201 -13.55 12.03 -6.95
C ALA A 201 -14.71 11.08 -7.25
N GLU A 202 -15.80 11.11 -6.47
CA GLU A 202 -17.01 10.32 -6.69
C GLU A 202 -17.62 10.61 -8.06
N ASN A 203 -17.87 11.90 -8.36
CA ASN A 203 -18.41 12.33 -9.66
C ASN A 203 -17.52 11.86 -10.84
N MET A 204 -16.20 11.93 -10.67
CA MET A 204 -15.26 11.46 -11.68
C MET A 204 -15.33 9.93 -11.85
N ILE A 205 -15.41 9.16 -10.76
CA ILE A 205 -15.52 7.69 -10.80
C ILE A 205 -16.83 7.27 -11.47
N GLU A 206 -17.95 7.93 -11.16
CA GLU A 206 -19.24 7.68 -11.80
C GLU A 206 -19.18 7.88 -13.32
N SER A 207 -18.45 8.90 -13.79
CA SER A 207 -18.30 9.18 -15.23
C SER A 207 -17.57 8.08 -16.02
N ILE A 208 -16.71 7.29 -15.35
CA ILE A 208 -15.96 6.18 -15.95
C ILE A 208 -16.46 4.80 -15.52
N ASN A 209 -17.48 4.75 -14.66
CA ASN A 209 -18.08 3.54 -14.11
C ASN A 209 -17.04 2.54 -13.55
N ASP A 210 -16.10 3.03 -12.74
CA ASP A 210 -14.98 2.25 -12.21
C ASP A 210 -15.22 1.80 -10.76
N ASN A 211 -15.79 0.60 -10.60
CA ASN A 211 -16.02 0.00 -9.28
C ASN A 211 -14.72 -0.36 -8.53
N HIS A 212 -13.57 -0.45 -9.20
CA HIS A 212 -12.30 -0.64 -8.48
C HIS A 212 -11.94 0.64 -7.72
N LEU A 213 -12.12 1.81 -8.33
CA LEU A 213 -11.90 3.07 -7.64
C LEU A 213 -12.98 3.39 -6.59
N ILE A 214 -14.23 2.98 -6.82
CA ILE A 214 -15.32 3.28 -5.88
C ILE A 214 -15.11 2.64 -4.50
N ILE A 215 -14.59 1.41 -4.44
CA ILE A 215 -14.32 0.74 -3.16
C ILE A 215 -13.22 1.46 -2.37
N HIS A 216 -12.19 1.99 -3.04
CA HIS A 216 -11.15 2.78 -2.39
C HIS A 216 -11.72 4.12 -1.89
N LEU A 217 -12.58 4.77 -2.67
CA LEU A 217 -13.25 6.00 -2.28
C LEU A 217 -14.11 5.78 -1.01
N TYR A 218 -14.99 4.78 -1.00
CA TYR A 218 -15.87 4.55 0.15
C TYR A 218 -15.09 4.16 1.41
N TYR A 219 -14.02 3.37 1.29
CA TYR A 219 -13.14 3.13 2.43
C TYR A 219 -12.55 4.43 2.98
N ASN A 220 -12.03 5.30 2.10
CA ASN A 220 -11.42 6.58 2.52
C ASN A 220 -12.47 7.54 3.14
N MET A 221 -13.70 7.55 2.63
CA MET A 221 -14.81 8.28 3.24
C MET A 221 -15.17 7.70 4.61
N GLY A 222 -15.18 6.37 4.77
CA GLY A 222 -15.39 5.71 6.06
C GLY A 222 -14.30 6.07 7.07
N PHE A 223 -13.05 6.16 6.61
CA PHE A 223 -11.92 6.62 7.43
C PHE A 223 -12.10 8.09 7.87
N LEU A 224 -12.54 8.98 6.98
CA LEU A 224 -12.90 10.36 7.33
C LEU A 224 -13.96 10.42 8.43
N GLU A 225 -15.07 9.68 8.29
CA GLU A 225 -16.12 9.67 9.30
C GLU A 225 -15.65 9.08 10.63
N SER A 226 -14.82 8.04 10.59
CA SER A 226 -14.20 7.46 11.79
C SER A 226 -13.36 8.50 12.54
N LYS A 227 -12.55 9.30 11.82
CA LYS A 227 -11.78 10.40 12.42
C LYS A 227 -12.64 11.55 12.98
N LYS A 228 -13.87 11.70 12.48
CA LYS A 228 -14.87 12.63 13.03
C LYS A 228 -15.70 12.05 14.18
N GLU A 229 -15.42 10.80 14.60
CA GLU A 229 -16.21 10.03 15.56
C GLU A 229 -17.67 9.76 15.12
N ASN A 230 -17.95 9.88 13.81
CA ASN A 230 -19.24 9.54 13.20
C ASN A 230 -19.30 8.03 12.90
N LEU A 231 -19.30 7.22 13.96
CA LEU A 231 -19.09 5.77 13.86
C LEU A 231 -20.18 5.03 13.04
N GLU A 232 -21.43 5.49 13.08
CA GLU A 232 -22.53 4.89 12.31
C GLU A 232 -22.31 5.02 10.79
N GLU A 233 -21.99 6.23 10.33
CA GLU A 233 -21.70 6.49 8.92
C GLU A 233 -20.40 5.79 8.48
N ALA A 234 -19.37 5.79 9.34
CA ALA A 234 -18.13 5.07 9.08
C ALA A 234 -18.38 3.57 8.83
N SER A 235 -19.13 2.92 9.73
CA SER A 235 -19.52 1.51 9.58
C SER A 235 -20.36 1.27 8.32
N ALA A 236 -21.29 2.16 7.99
CA ALA A 236 -22.10 2.06 6.77
C ALA A 236 -21.21 2.09 5.51
N LEU A 237 -20.22 2.97 5.46
CA LEU A 237 -19.28 3.10 4.34
C LEU A 237 -18.33 1.89 4.23
N PHE A 238 -17.84 1.35 5.34
CA PHE A 238 -17.03 0.13 5.32
C PHE A 238 -17.85 -1.10 4.88
N ARG A 239 -19.09 -1.26 5.36
CA ARG A 239 -20.00 -2.33 4.89
C ARG A 239 -20.35 -2.15 3.42
N ARG A 240 -20.55 -0.92 2.95
CA ARG A 240 -20.74 -0.60 1.54
C ARG A 240 -19.53 -1.03 0.71
N THR A 241 -18.32 -0.73 1.17
CA THR A 241 -17.07 -1.17 0.52
C THR A 241 -17.01 -2.70 0.37
N LEU A 242 -17.33 -3.43 1.45
CA LEU A 242 -17.34 -4.91 1.45
C LEU A 242 -18.46 -5.54 0.59
N SER A 243 -19.47 -4.77 0.19
CA SER A 243 -20.58 -5.28 -0.64
C SER A 243 -20.26 -5.38 -2.14
N TYR A 244 -19.19 -4.73 -2.60
CA TYR A 244 -18.75 -4.77 -3.99
C TYR A 244 -17.96 -6.04 -4.28
N LYS A 245 -18.15 -6.64 -5.47
CA LYS A 245 -17.44 -7.88 -5.86
C LYS A 245 -15.95 -7.67 -6.04
N GLU A 246 -15.55 -6.46 -6.43
CA GLU A 246 -14.18 -6.04 -6.68
C GLU A 246 -13.30 -6.17 -5.43
N ILE A 247 -13.89 -6.14 -4.23
CA ILE A 247 -13.18 -6.31 -2.96
C ILE A 247 -12.48 -7.67 -2.83
N GLU A 248 -12.97 -8.70 -3.52
CA GLU A 248 -12.38 -10.05 -3.50
C GLU A 248 -11.00 -10.11 -4.19
N ASN A 249 -10.65 -9.08 -4.98
CA ASN A 249 -9.33 -8.93 -5.57
C ASN A 249 -8.44 -7.95 -4.80
N GLN A 250 -8.89 -7.44 -3.64
CA GLN A 250 -8.24 -6.38 -2.87
C GLN A 250 -8.03 -6.81 -1.41
N ASP A 251 -7.25 -7.87 -1.20
CA ASP A 251 -7.03 -8.48 0.13
C ASP A 251 -6.67 -7.46 1.22
N LEU A 252 -5.74 -6.54 0.93
CA LEU A 252 -5.32 -5.50 1.89
C LEU A 252 -6.45 -4.53 2.23
N LEU A 253 -7.25 -4.10 1.25
CA LEU A 253 -8.38 -3.20 1.48
C LEU A 253 -9.46 -3.91 2.29
N LYS A 254 -9.72 -5.19 1.98
CA LYS A 254 -10.66 -6.04 2.72
C LYS A 254 -10.22 -6.20 4.18
N LEU A 255 -8.95 -6.50 4.44
CA LEU A 255 -8.38 -6.55 5.80
C LEU A 255 -8.55 -5.23 6.55
N ARG A 256 -8.27 -4.10 5.90
CA ARG A 256 -8.47 -2.76 6.47
C ARG A 256 -9.94 -2.52 6.85
N CYS A 257 -10.89 -2.83 5.96
CA CYS A 257 -12.32 -2.67 6.23
C CYS A 257 -12.78 -3.54 7.41
N LEU A 258 -12.40 -4.83 7.42
CA LEU A 258 -12.72 -5.75 8.49
C LEU A 258 -12.16 -5.29 9.83
N TYR A 259 -10.94 -4.75 9.84
CA TYR A 259 -10.30 -4.23 11.04
C TYR A 259 -11.03 -3.00 11.61
N GLU A 260 -11.34 -2.02 10.76
CA GLU A 260 -12.06 -0.81 11.21
C GLU A 260 -13.49 -1.13 11.68
N LEU A 261 -14.22 -2.00 10.99
CA LEU A 261 -15.52 -2.48 11.45
C LEU A 261 -15.41 -3.18 12.80
N SER A 262 -14.43 -4.07 12.96
CA SER A 262 -14.22 -4.77 14.23
C SER A 262 -13.96 -3.79 15.38
N ARG A 263 -13.14 -2.74 15.16
CA ARG A 263 -12.87 -1.69 16.16
C ARG A 263 -14.12 -0.93 16.55
N ILE A 264 -14.91 -0.49 15.56
CA ILE A 264 -16.15 0.26 15.79
C ILE A 264 -17.15 -0.62 16.55
N GLU A 265 -17.35 -1.86 16.13
CA GLU A 265 -18.35 -2.77 16.72
C GLU A 265 -17.96 -3.23 18.14
N ILE A 266 -16.66 -3.34 18.46
CA ILE A 266 -16.19 -3.53 19.84
C ILE A 266 -16.62 -2.34 20.72
N SER A 267 -16.44 -1.12 20.22
CA SER A 267 -16.78 0.09 20.97
C SER A 267 -18.29 0.24 21.21
N SER A 268 -19.12 -0.23 20.26
CA SER A 268 -20.58 -0.25 20.35
C SER A 268 -21.15 -1.46 21.11
N LYS A 269 -20.29 -2.42 21.52
CA LYS A 269 -20.68 -3.72 22.14
C LYS A 269 -21.62 -4.55 21.27
N SER A 270 -21.43 -4.50 19.96
CA SER A 270 -22.19 -5.30 19.00
C SER A 270 -21.63 -6.73 18.89
N ASN A 271 -22.52 -7.70 18.69
CA ASN A 271 -22.13 -9.11 18.49
C ASN A 271 -21.49 -9.35 17.11
N ASP A 272 -21.72 -8.46 16.14
CA ASP A 272 -21.14 -8.53 14.79
C ASP A 272 -19.61 -8.47 14.81
N ALA A 273 -19.02 -7.88 15.86
CA ALA A 273 -17.56 -7.77 15.99
C ALA A 273 -16.85 -9.13 15.89
N ILE A 274 -17.46 -10.19 16.43
CA ILE A 274 -16.87 -11.54 16.39
C ILE A 274 -16.73 -12.04 14.96
N GLU A 275 -17.78 -11.86 14.15
CA GLU A 275 -17.79 -12.30 12.75
C GLU A 275 -16.71 -11.57 11.93
N TRP A 276 -16.61 -10.25 12.08
CA TRP A 276 -15.60 -9.45 11.38
C TRP A 276 -14.18 -9.80 11.78
N ILE A 277 -13.94 -10.07 13.07
CA ILE A 277 -12.63 -10.47 13.58
C ILE A 277 -12.24 -11.85 13.05
N ASP A 278 -13.13 -12.84 13.10
CA ASP A 278 -12.81 -14.19 12.66
C ASP A 278 -12.59 -14.26 11.13
N LEU A 279 -13.36 -13.50 10.34
CA LEU A 279 -13.09 -13.29 8.91
C LEU A 279 -11.73 -12.62 8.68
N GLY A 280 -11.41 -11.60 9.48
CA GLY A 280 -10.13 -10.89 9.44
C GLY A 280 -8.93 -11.77 9.74
N ILE A 281 -9.02 -12.62 10.77
CA ILE A 281 -8.00 -13.61 11.12
C ILE A 281 -7.78 -14.56 9.95
N SER A 282 -8.86 -15.18 9.45
CA SER A 282 -8.79 -16.16 8.37
C SER A 282 -8.17 -15.58 7.10
N LEU A 283 -8.58 -14.37 6.70
CA LEU A 283 -8.00 -13.68 5.54
C LEU A 283 -6.52 -13.33 5.78
N SER A 284 -6.18 -12.79 6.96
CA SER A 284 -4.80 -12.39 7.28
C SER A 284 -3.83 -13.57 7.34
N GLU A 285 -4.31 -14.76 7.69
CA GLU A 285 -3.57 -16.02 7.60
C GLU A 285 -3.42 -16.48 6.16
N GLN A 286 -4.52 -16.47 5.37
CA GLN A 286 -4.50 -16.84 3.95
C GLN A 286 -3.50 -16.00 3.14
N VAL A 287 -3.39 -14.70 3.41
CA VAL A 287 -2.46 -13.80 2.70
C VAL A 287 -1.12 -13.59 3.43
N ASN A 288 -0.85 -14.36 4.49
CA ASN A 288 0.39 -14.29 5.28
C ASN A 288 0.73 -12.88 5.81
N HIS A 289 -0.29 -12.09 6.16
CA HIS A 289 -0.11 -10.72 6.62
C HIS A 289 0.03 -10.63 8.16
N ASN A 290 1.26 -10.83 8.65
CA ASN A 290 1.58 -10.93 10.08
C ASN A 290 1.06 -9.78 10.95
N VAL A 291 1.18 -8.51 10.52
CA VAL A 291 0.71 -7.37 11.33
C VAL A 291 -0.81 -7.40 11.54
N PHE A 292 -1.59 -7.69 10.50
CA PHE A 292 -3.04 -7.85 10.62
C PHE A 292 -3.43 -9.05 11.48
N GLN A 293 -2.70 -10.17 11.41
CA GLN A 293 -2.94 -11.31 12.30
C GLN A 293 -2.83 -10.90 13.78
N ILE A 294 -1.80 -10.12 14.13
CA ILE A 294 -1.61 -9.62 15.50
C ILE A 294 -2.71 -8.62 15.87
N LYS A 295 -3.04 -7.69 14.96
CA LYS A 295 -4.10 -6.68 15.15
C LYS A 295 -5.45 -7.34 15.41
N PHE A 296 -5.85 -8.36 14.65
CA PHE A 296 -7.11 -9.07 14.87
C PHE A 296 -7.09 -9.94 16.13
N LYS A 297 -5.98 -10.61 16.44
CA LYS A 297 -5.81 -11.33 17.72
C LYS A 297 -5.96 -10.39 18.91
N LEU A 298 -5.41 -9.18 18.81
CA LEU A 298 -5.57 -8.14 19.84
C LEU A 298 -7.04 -7.73 19.98
N LEU A 299 -7.75 -7.44 18.88
CA LEU A 299 -9.19 -7.14 18.95
C LEU A 299 -10.01 -8.28 19.57
N LYS A 300 -9.65 -9.54 19.27
CA LYS A 300 -10.26 -10.72 19.89
C LYS A 300 -10.05 -10.76 21.40
N GLU A 301 -8.85 -10.43 21.87
CA GLU A 301 -8.58 -10.29 23.31
C GLU A 301 -9.39 -9.15 23.94
N LEU A 302 -9.75 -8.08 23.21
CA LEU A 302 -10.57 -6.98 23.74
C LEU A 302 -12.08 -7.31 23.85
N LEU A 303 -12.55 -8.41 23.25
CA LEU A 303 -13.96 -8.83 23.32
C LEU A 303 -14.32 -9.55 24.63
N TYR A 304 -13.43 -10.41 25.14
CA TYR A 304 -13.76 -11.34 26.20
C TYR A 304 -13.58 -10.76 27.62
N GLU A 305 -14.07 -11.49 28.62
CA GLU A 305 -14.02 -11.06 30.02
C GLU A 305 -12.63 -11.16 30.67
N LYS A 306 -12.48 -10.31 31.69
CA LYS A 306 -11.27 -10.01 32.44
C LYS A 306 -10.67 -11.23 33.14
N ASN A 307 -9.45 -11.60 32.76
CA ASN A 307 -8.58 -12.40 33.61
C ASN A 307 -7.10 -11.99 33.43
N GLN A 308 -6.22 -12.46 34.32
CA GLN A 308 -4.81 -12.11 34.27
C GLN A 308 -4.12 -12.62 32.99
N SER A 309 -4.58 -13.75 32.44
CA SER A 309 -4.05 -14.31 31.19
C SER A 309 -4.33 -13.41 30.00
N GLN A 310 -5.55 -12.89 29.88
CA GLN A 310 -5.95 -11.93 28.85
C GLN A 310 -5.09 -10.66 28.90
N LEU A 311 -4.89 -10.08 30.10
CA LEU A 311 -4.04 -8.88 30.25
C LEU A 311 -2.60 -9.13 29.82
N ASN A 312 -2.08 -10.33 30.09
CA ASN A 312 -0.75 -10.73 29.63
C ASN A 312 -0.71 -10.90 28.11
N ASN A 313 -1.75 -11.50 27.50
CA ASN A 313 -1.88 -11.65 26.05
C ASN A 313 -1.91 -10.30 25.34
N ILE A 314 -2.76 -9.37 25.80
CA ILE A 314 -2.83 -7.99 25.29
C ILE A 314 -1.44 -7.34 25.31
N ASN A 315 -0.73 -7.46 26.44
CA ASN A 315 0.60 -6.88 26.56
C ASN A 315 1.61 -7.50 25.59
N ASN A 316 1.61 -8.83 25.45
CA ASN A 316 2.50 -9.55 24.54
C ASN A 316 2.25 -9.18 23.08
N LEU A 317 0.98 -9.10 22.66
CA LEU A 317 0.61 -8.69 21.30
C LEU A 317 1.04 -7.24 21.02
N CYS A 318 0.88 -6.33 21.99
CA CYS A 318 1.35 -4.95 21.84
C CYS A 318 2.89 -4.88 21.76
N LEU A 319 3.62 -5.69 22.53
CA LEU A 319 5.08 -5.79 22.44
C LEU A 319 5.53 -6.32 21.07
N GLU A 320 4.84 -7.32 20.51
CA GLU A 320 5.13 -7.84 19.17
C GLU A 320 4.97 -6.77 18.08
N LEU A 321 3.93 -5.92 18.19
CA LEU A 321 3.75 -4.77 17.30
C LEU A 321 4.88 -3.74 17.48
N GLU A 322 5.33 -3.49 18.72
CA GLU A 322 6.47 -2.60 19.01
C GLU A 322 7.78 -3.12 18.41
N GLU A 323 8.05 -4.43 18.52
CA GLU A 323 9.21 -5.09 17.90
C GLU A 323 9.18 -4.97 16.38
N LYS A 324 7.98 -5.05 15.78
CA LYS A 324 7.75 -4.83 14.34
C LYS A 324 7.77 -3.35 13.93
N ARG A 325 7.91 -2.41 14.87
CA ARG A 325 8.07 -0.97 14.61
C ARG A 325 6.90 -0.34 13.84
N VAL A 326 5.67 -0.86 14.01
CA VAL A 326 4.46 -0.31 13.35
C VAL A 326 3.91 0.91 14.09
N TRP A 327 4.74 1.94 14.24
CA TRP A 327 4.49 3.09 15.13
C TRP A 327 3.21 3.87 14.81
N VAL A 328 2.89 4.02 13.51
CA VAL A 328 1.69 4.72 13.02
C VAL A 328 0.40 4.06 13.50
N ASP A 329 0.36 2.73 13.46
CA ASP A 329 -0.76 1.94 13.98
C ASP A 329 -0.76 1.93 15.51
N LEU A 330 0.42 1.78 16.13
CA LEU A 330 0.57 1.65 17.58
C LEU A 330 0.07 2.86 18.36
N GLU A 331 0.28 4.08 17.87
CA GLU A 331 -0.21 5.27 18.60
C GLU A 331 -1.73 5.26 18.78
N GLU A 332 -2.48 4.68 17.83
CA GLU A 332 -3.94 4.56 17.92
C GLU A 332 -4.35 3.28 18.67
N ILE A 333 -3.71 2.15 18.38
CA ILE A 333 -4.00 0.86 19.02
C ILE A 333 -3.79 0.94 20.55
N LEU A 334 -2.70 1.54 21.00
CA LEU A 334 -2.39 1.66 22.42
C LEU A 334 -3.41 2.57 23.14
N VAL A 335 -3.96 3.57 22.45
CA VAL A 335 -5.08 4.39 22.96
C VAL A 335 -6.36 3.55 23.08
N ASP A 336 -6.67 2.70 22.10
CA ASP A 336 -7.85 1.82 22.17
C ASP A 336 -7.75 0.84 23.35
N VAL A 337 -6.58 0.24 23.54
CA VAL A 337 -6.30 -0.63 24.70
C VAL A 337 -6.44 0.15 26.02
N ALA A 338 -5.93 1.38 26.07
CA ALA A 338 -6.05 2.23 27.25
C ALA A 338 -7.51 2.56 27.58
N LYS A 339 -8.32 2.94 26.58
CA LYS A 339 -9.76 3.21 26.70
C LYS A 339 -10.53 1.95 27.16
N TYR A 340 -10.21 0.78 26.60
CA TYR A 340 -10.78 -0.49 27.02
C TYR A 340 -10.53 -0.76 28.52
N LEU A 341 -9.28 -0.60 28.98
CA LEU A 341 -8.90 -0.81 30.37
C LEU A 341 -9.55 0.21 31.31
N GLU A 342 -9.64 1.47 30.88
CA GLU A 342 -10.30 2.56 31.61
C GLU A 342 -11.78 2.26 31.84
N GLY A 343 -12.50 1.85 30.78
CA GLY A 343 -13.91 1.43 30.87
C GLY A 343 -14.16 0.23 31.79
N ARG A 344 -13.10 -0.50 32.18
CA ARG A 344 -13.13 -1.63 33.13
C ARG A 344 -12.57 -1.27 34.51
N GLY A 345 -12.28 0.01 34.77
CA GLY A 345 -11.77 0.52 36.05
C GLY A 345 -10.27 0.24 36.31
N LEU A 346 -9.52 -0.24 35.31
CA LEU A 346 -8.10 -0.55 35.41
C LEU A 346 -7.23 0.69 35.11
N LEU A 347 -7.43 1.76 35.88
CA LEU A 347 -6.87 3.09 35.60
C LEU A 347 -5.33 3.11 35.55
N LYS A 348 -4.66 2.35 36.44
CA LYS A 348 -3.19 2.29 36.46
C LYS A 348 -2.62 1.64 35.20
N GLN A 349 -3.25 0.55 34.74
CA GLN A 349 -2.86 -0.12 33.50
C GLN A 349 -3.18 0.76 32.28
N SER A 350 -4.37 1.35 32.23
CA SER A 350 -4.78 2.30 31.19
C SER A 350 -3.76 3.44 31.03
N LEU A 351 -3.37 4.09 32.13
CA LEU A 351 -2.36 5.15 32.11
C LEU A 351 -1.00 4.68 31.56
N ASN A 352 -0.62 3.43 31.78
CA ASN A 352 0.61 2.87 31.20
C ASN A 352 0.50 2.79 29.67
N TYR A 353 -0.64 2.34 29.14
CA TYR A 353 -0.87 2.28 27.70
C TYR A 353 -0.96 3.65 27.05
N TYR A 354 -1.59 4.66 27.68
CA TYR A 354 -1.53 6.04 27.18
C TYR A 354 -0.10 6.59 27.13
N LYS A 355 0.75 6.28 28.13
CA LYS A 355 2.17 6.66 28.10
C LYS A 355 2.93 5.96 26.97
N ARG A 356 2.66 4.68 26.73
CA ARG A 356 3.23 3.95 25.59
C ARG A 356 2.78 4.53 24.25
N ALA A 357 1.51 4.92 24.12
CA ALA A 357 1.00 5.58 22.92
C ALA A 357 1.73 6.90 22.65
N LEU A 358 1.95 7.72 23.69
CA LEU A 358 2.74 8.94 23.59
C LEU A 358 4.18 8.65 23.14
N LEU A 359 4.81 7.61 23.66
CA LEU A 359 6.14 7.19 23.20
C LEU A 359 6.12 6.73 21.74
N ALA A 360 5.13 5.93 21.32
CA ALA A 360 4.97 5.51 19.92
C ALA A 360 4.84 6.71 18.98
N SER A 361 4.05 7.72 19.35
CA SER A 361 3.90 8.95 18.55
C SER A 361 5.21 9.73 18.34
N GLN A 362 6.19 9.56 19.25
CA GLN A 362 7.51 10.19 19.09
C GLN A 362 8.35 9.54 17.98
N TYR A 363 8.02 8.31 17.58
CA TYR A 363 8.67 7.58 16.48
C TYR A 363 7.94 7.71 15.14
N VAL A 364 6.66 8.12 15.16
CA VAL A 364 5.87 8.35 13.93
C VAL A 364 6.51 9.43 13.06
N GLY A 365 6.55 9.19 11.74
CA GLY A 365 7.12 10.12 10.76
C GLY A 365 8.64 10.31 10.85
N LYS A 366 9.32 9.66 11.79
CA LYS A 366 10.78 9.62 11.86
C LYS A 366 11.19 8.30 11.25
N GLY A 367 11.72 8.37 10.01
CA GLY A 367 12.33 7.22 9.34
C GLY A 367 13.19 6.46 10.34
N VAL A 368 13.05 5.14 10.37
CA VAL A 368 13.53 4.37 11.51
C VAL A 368 15.07 4.41 11.50
N ASN A 369 15.65 4.96 12.55
CA ASN A 369 17.10 4.90 12.74
C ASN A 369 17.55 3.47 13.04
#